data_AF-A0A8J4CAY2-F1
#
_entry.id   AF-A0A8J4CAY2-F1
#
_cell.length_a   1.000
_cell.length_b   1.000
_cell.length_c   1.000
_cell.angle_alpha   90.00
_cell.angle_beta   90.00
_cell.angle_gamma   90.00
#
_symmetry.space_group_name_H-M   'P 1'
#
loop_
_entity.id
_entity.type
_entity.pdbx_description
1 polymer ?
#
loop_
_entity_poly.entity_id
_entity_poly.type
_entity_poly.pdbx_seq_one_letter_code
_entity_poly.pdbx_strand_id
1 'polypeptide(L)'
;MPGTLNVLDLVHRSCAEVAGLHAEHVRIDGEAVSQLAAELVAAADDVRGAVRGLPLPIKFSSLEQELTLLALYHLLDFGSGYDKQLARLSGGRDARETLLYGLIGLHLGGARLDHHKLK
;
A
#
# COMPACT_ATOMS: atom_id res chain seq x y z
N MET A 1 -17.00 2.45 24.10
CA MET A 1 -18.39 2.09 23.78
C MET A 1 -18.37 0.70 23.17
N PRO A 2 -18.82 -0.36 23.86
CA PRO A 2 -19.00 -1.65 23.22
C PRO A 2 -20.22 -1.56 22.29
N GLY A 3 -20.04 -1.79 20.99
CA GLY A 3 -21.15 -1.81 20.02
C GLY A 3 -20.96 -0.96 18.76
N THR A 4 -19.85 -0.25 18.58
CA THR A 4 -19.53 0.33 17.27
C THR A 4 -19.21 -0.78 16.29
N LEU A 5 -20.12 -1.03 15.36
CA LEU A 5 -19.92 -1.93 14.21
C LEU A 5 -18.62 -1.53 13.52
N ASN A 6 -17.76 -2.52 13.27
CA ASN A 6 -16.52 -2.31 12.54
C ASN A 6 -16.86 -1.73 11.16
N VAL A 7 -16.11 -0.73 10.70
CA VAL A 7 -16.30 -0.12 9.38
C VAL A 7 -16.23 -1.18 8.28
N LEU A 8 -15.38 -2.19 8.44
CA LEU A 8 -15.30 -3.31 7.50
C LEU A 8 -16.58 -4.15 7.48
N ASP A 9 -17.21 -4.37 8.64
CA ASP A 9 -18.48 -5.09 8.71
C ASP A 9 -19.61 -4.31 8.04
N LEU A 10 -19.60 -2.98 8.18
CA LEU A 10 -20.56 -2.10 7.50
C LEU A 10 -20.37 -2.12 5.98
N VAL A 11 -19.13 -2.10 5.49
CA VAL A 11 -18.83 -2.21 4.05
C VAL A 11 -19.22 -3.57 3.51
N HIS A 12 -18.88 -4.66 4.22
CA HIS A 12 -19.26 -6.00 3.80
C HIS A 12 -20.78 -6.15 3.71
N ARG A 13 -21.51 -5.61 4.68
CA ARG A 13 -22.98 -5.64 4.69
C ARG A 13 -23.57 -4.84 3.54
N SER A 14 -23.12 -3.60 3.31
CA SER A 14 -23.66 -2.77 2.24
C SER A 14 -23.36 -3.35 0.85
N CYS A 15 -22.15 -3.89 0.64
CA CYS A 15 -21.78 -4.58 -0.58
C CYS A 15 -22.64 -5.84 -0.80
N ALA A 16 -22.91 -6.62 0.25
CA ALA A 16 -23.76 -7.80 0.16
C ALA A 16 -25.23 -7.45 -0.18
N GLU A 17 -25.78 -6.40 0.43
CA GLU A 17 -27.13 -5.90 0.14
C GLU A 17 -27.24 -5.44 -1.33
N VAL A 18 -26.28 -4.67 -1.82
CA VAL A 18 -26.25 -4.21 -3.23
C VAL A 18 -26.08 -5.37 -4.20
N ALA A 19 -25.19 -6.33 -3.90
CA ALA A 19 -25.00 -7.51 -4.73
C ALA A 19 -26.27 -8.38 -4.79
N GLY A 20 -27.01 -8.51 -3.67
CA GLY A 20 -28.27 -9.23 -3.60
C GLY A 20 -29.39 -8.58 -4.43
N LEU A 21 -29.48 -7.24 -4.41
CA LEU A 21 -30.47 -6.50 -5.20
C LEU A 21 -30.28 -6.62 -6.71
N HIS A 22 -29.07 -6.93 -7.16
CA HIS A 22 -28.72 -7.02 -8.58
C HIS A 22 -28.20 -8.41 -8.98
N ALA A 23 -28.59 -9.47 -8.27
CA ALA A 23 -28.16 -10.85 -8.55
C ALA A 23 -28.55 -11.38 -9.95
N GLU A 24 -29.52 -10.73 -10.59
CA GLU A 24 -29.92 -10.96 -11.98
C GLU A 24 -28.93 -10.38 -13.01
N HIS A 25 -28.16 -9.35 -12.63
CA HIS A 25 -27.20 -8.66 -13.49
C HIS A 25 -25.74 -8.93 -13.10
N VAL A 26 -25.48 -9.23 -11.83
CA VAL A 26 -24.14 -9.48 -11.30
C VAL A 26 -24.16 -10.81 -10.55
N ARG A 27 -23.34 -11.76 -11.01
CA ARG A 27 -23.16 -13.06 -10.37
C ARG A 27 -21.68 -13.31 -10.13
N ILE A 28 -21.37 -13.90 -9.00
CA ILE A 28 -20.04 -14.41 -8.73
C ILE A 28 -19.95 -15.79 -9.35
N ASP A 29 -19.07 -15.95 -10.32
CA ASP A 29 -18.75 -17.24 -10.89
C ASP A 29 -17.82 -18.00 -9.92
N GLY A 30 -18.39 -18.98 -9.22
CA GLY A 30 -17.65 -19.77 -8.23
C GLY A 30 -16.55 -20.63 -8.86
N GLU A 31 -16.72 -21.07 -10.12
CA GLU A 31 -15.71 -21.83 -10.84
C GLU A 31 -14.52 -20.93 -11.19
N ALA A 32 -14.80 -19.74 -11.74
CA ALA A 32 -13.75 -18.76 -12.06
C ALA A 32 -13.00 -18.29 -10.80
N VAL A 33 -13.71 -18.09 -9.68
CA VAL A 33 -13.08 -17.77 -8.37
C VAL A 33 -12.17 -18.92 -7.91
N SER A 34 -12.62 -20.17 -8.02
CA SER A 34 -11.83 -21.33 -7.60
C SER A 34 -10.59 -21.51 -8.47
N GLN A 35 -10.73 -21.29 -9.77
CA GLN A 35 -9.62 -21.31 -10.72
C GLN A 35 -8.61 -20.20 -10.41
N LEU A 36 -9.07 -18.96 -10.23
CA LEU A 36 -8.21 -17.84 -9.84
C LEU A 36 -7.48 -18.11 -8.52
N ALA A 37 -8.16 -18.67 -7.53
CA ALA A 37 -7.54 -19.04 -6.25
C ALA A 37 -6.44 -20.08 -6.44
N ALA A 38 -6.68 -21.11 -7.27
CA ALA A 38 -5.67 -22.12 -7.59
C ALA A 38 -4.47 -21.53 -8.34
N GLU A 39 -4.71 -20.64 -9.31
CA GLU A 39 -3.67 -19.91 -10.03
C GLU A 39 -2.82 -19.04 -9.11
N LEU A 40 -3.46 -18.30 -8.18
CA LEU A 40 -2.75 -17.46 -7.20
C LEU A 40 -1.92 -18.30 -6.21
N VAL A 41 -2.41 -19.48 -5.80
CA VAL A 41 -1.63 -20.41 -4.96
C VAL A 41 -0.45 -20.98 -5.73
N ALA A 42 -0.64 -21.38 -6.99
CA ALA A 42 0.44 -21.86 -7.84
C ALA A 42 1.49 -20.77 -8.10
N ALA A 43 1.06 -19.52 -8.25
CA ALA A 43 1.92 -18.36 -8.43
C ALA A 43 2.45 -17.78 -7.09
N ALA A 44 2.19 -18.41 -5.94
CA ALA A 44 2.53 -17.82 -4.64
C ALA A 44 4.03 -17.53 -4.49
N ASP A 45 4.89 -18.37 -5.06
CA ASP A 45 6.34 -18.16 -5.00
C ASP A 45 6.80 -17.12 -6.02
N ASP A 46 6.15 -17.02 -7.18
CA ASP A 46 6.37 -15.93 -8.13
C ASP A 46 5.94 -14.59 -7.54
N VAL A 47 4.79 -14.54 -6.85
CA VAL A 47 4.30 -13.37 -6.13
C VAL A 47 5.25 -13.03 -4.98
N ARG A 48 5.68 -13.99 -4.17
CA ARG A 48 6.68 -13.75 -3.11
C ARG A 48 8.02 -13.26 -3.67
N GLY A 49 8.46 -13.79 -4.80
CA GLY A 49 9.68 -13.37 -5.48
C GLY A 49 9.57 -12.01 -6.17
N ALA A 50 8.37 -11.66 -6.64
CA ALA A 50 8.03 -10.36 -7.21
C ALA A 50 7.82 -9.28 -6.15
N VAL A 51 7.36 -9.66 -4.96
CA VAL A 51 7.40 -8.85 -3.74
C VAL A 51 8.85 -8.81 -3.26
N ARG A 52 9.70 -8.13 -4.03
CA ARG A 52 10.95 -7.62 -3.53
C ARG A 52 10.58 -6.54 -2.54
N GLY A 53 10.56 -6.89 -1.25
CA GLY A 53 10.52 -5.89 -0.19
C GLY A 53 11.54 -4.81 -0.52
N LEU A 54 11.15 -3.54 -0.39
CA LEU A 54 11.99 -2.40 -0.75
C LEU A 54 13.35 -2.58 -0.06
N PRO A 55 14.43 -2.93 -0.79
CA PRO A 55 15.68 -3.30 -0.16
C PRO A 55 16.35 -2.01 0.31
N LEU A 56 16.20 -1.73 1.60
CA LEU A 56 16.69 -0.50 2.21
C LEU A 56 18.09 -0.71 2.80
N PRO A 57 19.05 0.19 2.56
CA PRO A 57 20.40 0.10 3.11
C PRO A 57 20.47 0.53 4.58
N ILE A 58 19.34 0.47 5.31
CA ILE A 58 19.21 0.94 6.70
C ILE A 58 18.59 -0.16 7.56
N LYS A 59 18.99 -0.18 8.83
CA LYS A 59 18.35 -1.02 9.86
C LYS A 59 17.38 -0.17 10.65
N PHE A 60 16.18 -0.68 10.88
CA PHE A 60 15.20 -0.04 11.74
C PHE A 60 15.41 -0.46 13.19
N SER A 61 15.18 0.46 14.13
CA SER A 61 15.28 0.15 15.57
C SER A 61 14.01 -0.50 16.11
N SER A 62 12.90 -0.37 15.40
CA SER A 62 11.62 -1.01 15.72
C SER A 62 10.80 -1.28 14.45
N LEU A 63 9.87 -2.24 14.55
CA LEU A 63 8.90 -2.53 13.50
C LEU A 63 8.04 -1.31 13.14
N GLU A 64 7.69 -0.49 14.13
CA GLU A 64 6.93 0.75 13.91
C GLU A 64 7.66 1.72 12.96
N GLN A 65 8.98 1.86 13.10
CA GLN A 65 9.77 2.72 12.22
C GLN A 65 9.82 2.19 10.79
N GLU A 66 9.97 0.88 10.63
CA GLU A 66 9.96 0.22 9.33
C GLU A 66 8.61 0.40 8.63
N LEU A 67 7.51 0.10 9.32
CA LEU A 67 6.16 0.26 8.81
C LEU A 67 5.84 1.72 8.47
N THR A 68 6.28 2.67 9.31
CA THR A 68 6.08 4.11 9.06
C THR A 68 6.77 4.54 7.77
N LEU A 69 8.03 4.12 7.56
CA LEU A 69 8.76 4.47 6.34
C LEU A 69 8.13 3.83 5.10
N LEU A 70 7.75 2.56 5.16
CA LEU A 70 7.08 1.88 4.04
C LEU A 70 5.72 2.51 3.71
N ALA A 71 4.94 2.88 4.73
CA ALA A 71 3.67 3.56 4.54
C ALA A 71 3.85 4.93 3.87
N LEU A 72 4.83 5.72 4.32
CA LEU A 72 5.16 7.00 3.70
C LEU A 72 5.68 6.84 2.27
N TYR A 73 6.52 5.84 2.02
CA TYR A 73 7.00 5.53 0.66
C TYR A 73 5.84 5.25 -0.29
N HIS A 74 4.94 4.34 0.07
CA HIS A 74 3.80 4.01 -0.79
C HIS A 74 2.77 5.12 -0.89
N LEU A 75 2.64 5.98 0.12
CA LEU A 75 1.79 7.18 0.05
C LEU A 75 2.35 8.20 -0.94
N LEU A 76 3.68 8.36 -0.99
CA LEU A 76 4.37 9.30 -1.88
C LEU A 76 4.57 8.75 -3.30
N ASP A 77 4.77 7.43 -3.45
CA ASP A 77 4.85 6.72 -4.73
C ASP A 77 3.45 6.39 -5.32
N PHE A 78 2.39 6.95 -4.73
CA PHE A 78 1.03 6.77 -5.25
C PHE A 78 0.80 7.63 -6.50
N GLY A 79 0.98 7.01 -7.66
CA GLY A 79 0.76 7.61 -8.97
C GLY A 79 1.96 8.39 -9.51
N SER A 80 1.95 8.68 -10.82
CA SER A 80 3.08 9.29 -11.54
C SER A 80 2.92 10.79 -11.83
N GLY A 81 1.94 11.44 -11.20
CA GLY A 81 1.54 12.81 -11.52
C GLY A 81 2.65 13.85 -11.31
N TYR A 82 3.59 13.57 -10.39
CA TYR A 82 4.68 14.47 -10.03
C TYR A 82 6.06 14.00 -10.48
N ASP A 83 6.17 12.82 -11.12
CA ASP A 83 7.46 12.20 -11.47
C ASP A 83 8.33 13.10 -12.33
N LYS A 84 7.74 13.75 -13.34
CA LYS A 84 8.48 14.68 -14.23
C LYS A 84 9.02 15.88 -13.48
N GLN A 85 8.27 16.37 -12.48
CA GLN A 85 8.68 17.52 -11.68
C GLN A 85 9.79 17.11 -10.70
N LEU A 86 9.64 15.96 -10.05
CA LEU A 86 10.67 15.36 -9.19
C LEU A 86 11.96 15.11 -9.97
N ALA A 87 11.88 14.47 -11.13
CA ALA A 87 13.03 14.23 -12.00
C ALA A 87 13.70 15.54 -12.43
N ARG A 88 12.94 16.60 -12.75
CA ARG A 88 13.51 17.91 -13.09
C ARG A 88 14.24 18.54 -11.90
N LEU A 89 13.65 18.49 -10.72
CA LEU A 89 14.23 19.08 -9.50
C LEU A 89 15.44 18.30 -8.98
N SER A 90 15.47 16.99 -9.20
CA SER A 90 16.56 16.10 -8.78
C SER A 90 17.74 16.03 -9.76
N GLY A 91 17.72 16.83 -10.84
CA GLY A 91 18.77 16.83 -11.86
C GLY A 91 18.73 15.61 -12.79
N GLY A 92 17.54 15.07 -13.02
CA GLY A 92 17.29 13.93 -13.91
C GLY A 92 17.31 12.57 -13.22
N ARG A 93 17.35 12.52 -11.88
CA ARG A 93 17.27 11.25 -11.14
C ARG A 93 15.85 10.71 -11.16
N ASP A 94 15.75 9.40 -11.00
CA ASP A 94 14.47 8.72 -10.93
C ASP A 94 13.62 9.26 -9.75
N ALA A 95 12.31 9.34 -9.96
CA ALA A 95 11.39 9.88 -8.96
C ALA A 95 11.38 9.01 -7.70
N ARG A 96 11.40 7.69 -7.85
CA ARG A 96 11.41 6.76 -6.71
C ARG A 96 12.73 6.82 -5.96
N GLU A 97 13.85 6.92 -6.67
CA GLU A 97 15.16 7.12 -6.05
C GLU A 97 15.18 8.43 -5.23
N THR A 98 14.63 9.51 -5.79
CA THR A 98 14.54 10.82 -5.13
C THR A 98 13.69 10.76 -3.85
N LEU A 99 12.52 10.11 -3.92
CA LEU A 99 11.63 9.90 -2.78
C LEU A 99 12.31 9.05 -1.69
N LEU A 100 12.93 7.94 -2.09
CA LEU A 100 13.62 7.04 -1.18
C LEU A 100 14.76 7.75 -0.44
N TYR A 101 15.56 8.53 -1.16
CA TYR A 101 16.64 9.32 -0.59
C TYR A 101 16.12 10.32 0.46
N GLY A 102 15.03 11.03 0.14
CA GLY A 102 14.38 11.95 1.07
C GLY A 102 13.84 11.27 2.33
N LEU A 103 13.18 10.11 2.17
CA LEU A 103 12.63 9.34 3.28
C LEU A 103 13.71 8.76 4.20
N ILE A 104 14.80 8.24 3.63
CA ILE A 104 15.96 7.77 4.41
C ILE A 104 16.58 8.94 5.17
N GLY A 105 16.80 10.08 4.51
CA GLY A 105 17.34 11.28 5.14
C GLY A 105 16.47 11.75 6.32
N LEU A 106 15.15 11.69 6.16
CA LEU A 106 14.21 12.05 7.21
C LEU A 106 14.23 11.07 8.39
N HIS A 107 14.29 9.77 8.11
CA HIS A 107 14.40 8.73 9.13
C HIS A 107 15.70 8.88 9.94
N LEU A 108 16.83 9.08 9.27
CA LEU A 108 18.14 9.27 9.91
C LEU A 108 18.27 10.60 10.64
N GLY A 109 17.59 11.65 10.16
CA GLY A 109 17.57 12.96 10.79
C GLY A 109 16.85 13.01 12.13
N GLY A 110 16.18 11.92 12.56
CA GLY A 110 15.49 11.82 13.85
C GLY A 110 14.25 12.73 13.97
N ALA A 111 13.85 13.39 12.88
CA ALA A 111 12.65 14.19 12.84
C ALA A 111 11.44 13.26 12.67
N ARG A 112 10.67 13.07 13.74
CA ARG A 112 9.42 12.29 13.68
C ARG A 112 8.45 12.98 12.72
N LEU A 113 8.11 12.31 11.61
CA LEU A 113 6.91 12.64 10.83
C LEU A 113 5.72 11.94 11.50
N ASP A 114 5.24 12.53 12.58
CA ASP A 114 3.96 12.15 13.17
C ASP A 114 3.03 13.37 13.24
N HIS A 115 1.78 13.13 13.57
CA HIS A 115 0.74 14.16 13.68
C HIS A 115 1.09 15.28 14.70
N HIS A 116 2.12 15.11 15.54
CA HIS A 116 2.57 16.17 16.44
C HIS A 116 3.44 17.24 15.75
N LYS A 117 3.97 16.96 14.55
CA LYS A 117 4.83 17.87 13.78
C LYS A 117 4.14 18.54 12.59
N LEU A 118 3.03 18.00 12.10
CA LEU A 118 2.19 18.66 11.10
C LEU A 118 1.15 19.54 11.82
N LYS A 119 1.51 20.80 12.07
CA LYS A 119 0.59 21.85 12.54
C LYS A 119 0.15 22.73 11.38
#